data_AF-A0A380FG77-F1
#
_entry.id   AF-A0A380FG77-F1
#
_cell.length_a   1.000
_cell.length_b   1.000
_cell.length_c   1.000
_cell.angle_alpha   90.00
_cell.angle_beta   90.00
_cell.angle_gamma   90.00
#
_symmetry.space_group_name_H-M   'P 1'
#
loop_
_entity.id
_entity.type
_entity.pdbx_description
1 polymer ?
#
loop_
_entity_poly.entity_id
_entity_poly.type
_entity_poly.pdbx_seq_one_letter_code
_entity_poly.pdbx_strand_id
1 'polypeptide(L)'
;MPEARLLVISPYDKSSVADIEKAINAANLGVNPSSDGEVIRISVPALTEERRKELVKDVKKIGENAKVAIRNVRRDSNDELKKQQKDGDITEDDLRSQTEDVQKLTDDSIKQVDELLDEKEKDIMSV
;
A
#
# COMPACT_ATOMS: atom_id res chain seq x y z
N MET A 1 9.80 -21.60 -15.14
CA MET A 1 9.36 -20.26 -14.72
C MET A 1 10.14 -19.26 -15.54
N PRO A 2 9.51 -18.41 -16.37
CA PRO A 2 10.25 -17.35 -17.06
C PRO A 2 10.87 -16.46 -15.97
N GLU A 3 12.12 -16.09 -16.15
CA GLU A 3 12.99 -15.46 -15.14
C GLU A 3 12.23 -14.39 -14.33
N ALA A 4 12.19 -14.51 -13.00
CA ALA A 4 11.44 -13.65 -12.07
C ALA A 4 11.80 -12.15 -12.12
N ARG A 5 12.68 -11.76 -13.04
CA ARG A 5 13.25 -10.43 -13.24
C ARG A 5 12.96 -9.86 -14.63
N LEU A 6 12.26 -10.59 -15.49
CA LEU A 6 11.86 -10.12 -16.81
C LEU A 6 10.35 -9.88 -16.85
N LEU A 7 9.95 -8.62 -16.93
CA LEU A 7 8.56 -8.24 -17.13
C LEU A 7 8.29 -8.10 -18.63
N VAL A 8 7.28 -8.78 -19.13
CA VAL A 8 6.91 -8.77 -20.55
C VAL A 8 5.56 -8.09 -20.71
N ILE A 9 5.51 -7.04 -21.51
CA ILE A 9 4.31 -6.30 -21.86
C ILE A 9 3.99 -6.59 -23.32
N SER A 10 2.83 -7.19 -23.56
CA SER A 10 2.28 -7.40 -24.90
C SER A 10 1.12 -6.43 -25.12
N PRO A 11 1.31 -5.34 -25.88
CA PRO A 11 0.22 -4.42 -26.18
C PRO A 11 -0.81 -5.08 -27.09
N TYR A 12 -2.07 -4.69 -26.92
CA TYR A 12 -3.16 -5.14 -27.79
C TYR A 12 -3.05 -4.56 -29.21
N ASP A 13 -2.51 -3.35 -29.34
CA ASP A 13 -2.16 -2.71 -30.60
C ASP A 13 -0.63 -2.63 -30.73
N LYS A 14 -0.07 -3.31 -31.72
CA LYS A 14 1.38 -3.34 -31.94
C LYS A 14 1.93 -1.97 -32.37
N SER A 15 1.11 -1.08 -32.90
CA SER A 15 1.53 0.26 -33.29
C SER A 15 1.83 1.17 -32.09
N SER A 16 1.26 0.87 -30.92
CA SER A 16 1.46 1.66 -29.70
C SER A 16 2.75 1.32 -28.94
N VAL A 17 3.56 0.38 -29.44
CA VAL A 17 4.80 -0.08 -28.77
C VAL A 17 5.75 1.09 -28.48
N ALA A 18 5.96 1.99 -29.46
CA ALA A 18 6.88 3.12 -29.30
C ALA A 18 6.38 4.15 -28.26
N ASP A 19 5.06 4.35 -28.17
CA ASP A 19 4.47 5.29 -27.21
C ASP A 19 4.52 4.74 -25.79
N ILE A 20 4.28 3.43 -25.63
CA ILE A 20 4.42 2.73 -24.34
C ILE A 20 5.88 2.77 -23.87
N GLU A 21 6.85 2.53 -24.76
CA GLU A 21 8.27 2.59 -24.43
C GLU A 21 8.69 3.99 -23.96
N LYS A 22 8.23 5.05 -24.65
CA LYS A 22 8.45 6.43 -24.22
C LYS A 22 7.83 6.73 -22.86
N ALA A 23 6.61 6.28 -22.62
CA ALA A 23 5.93 6.51 -21.35
C ALA A 23 6.65 5.82 -20.17
N ILE A 24 7.15 4.60 -20.36
CA ILE A 24 7.94 3.88 -19.34
C ILE A 24 9.23 4.65 -19.00
N ASN A 25 9.95 5.14 -20.02
CA ASN A 25 11.15 5.94 -19.80
C ASN A 25 10.83 7.27 -19.10
N ALA A 26 9.74 7.95 -19.49
CA ALA A 26 9.31 9.21 -18.89
C ALA A 26 8.85 9.04 -17.43
N ALA A 27 8.34 7.87 -17.05
CA ALA A 27 7.96 7.55 -15.67
C ALA A 27 9.17 7.43 -14.71
N ASN A 28 10.41 7.45 -15.21
CA ASN A 28 11.64 7.42 -14.41
C ASN A 28 11.68 6.27 -13.39
N LEU A 29 11.18 5.10 -13.78
CA LEU A 29 11.11 3.92 -12.92
C LEU A 29 12.48 3.24 -12.69
N GLY A 30 13.56 3.78 -13.26
CA GLY A 30 14.91 3.21 -13.14
C GLY A 30 15.10 1.90 -13.93
N VAL A 31 14.27 1.66 -14.93
CA VAL A 31 14.31 0.48 -15.80
C VAL A 31 14.52 0.89 -17.25
N ASN A 32 15.23 0.05 -18.00
CA ASN A 32 15.43 0.24 -19.44
C ASN A 32 14.56 -0.78 -20.20
N PRO A 33 13.43 -0.37 -20.79
CA PRO A 33 12.64 -1.24 -21.64
C PRO A 33 13.42 -1.59 -22.92
N SER A 34 13.27 -2.82 -23.40
CA SER A 34 13.73 -3.27 -24.71
C SER A 34 12.54 -3.80 -25.50
N SER A 35 12.47 -3.46 -26.79
CA SER A 35 11.36 -3.88 -27.65
C SER A 35 11.89 -4.69 -28.84
N ASP A 36 11.16 -5.71 -29.25
CA ASP A 36 11.36 -6.40 -30.55
C ASP A 36 10.31 -6.01 -31.61
N GLY A 37 9.53 -4.96 -31.34
CA GLY A 37 8.48 -4.47 -32.24
C GLY A 37 7.11 -5.11 -32.03
N GLU A 38 7.01 -6.19 -31.25
CA GLU A 38 5.73 -6.79 -30.86
C GLU A 38 5.52 -6.80 -29.35
N VAL A 39 6.57 -7.02 -28.58
CA VAL A 39 6.53 -7.04 -27.12
C VAL A 39 7.61 -6.14 -26.53
N ILE A 40 7.29 -5.55 -25.38
CA ILE A 40 8.22 -4.75 -24.58
C ILE A 40 8.68 -5.61 -23.41
N ARG A 41 9.99 -5.77 -23.26
CA ARG A 41 10.67 -6.50 -22.21
C ARG A 41 11.34 -5.52 -21.26
N ILE A 42 11.12 -5.68 -19.97
CA ILE A 42 11.74 -4.86 -18.94
C ILE A 42 12.54 -5.79 -18.03
N SER A 43 13.85 -5.66 -18.06
CA SER A 43 14.74 -6.33 -17.11
C SER A 43 14.78 -5.52 -15.83
N VAL A 44 14.24 -6.07 -14.74
CA VAL A 44 14.28 -5.45 -13.42
C VAL A 44 15.60 -5.85 -12.75
N PRO A 45 16.56 -4.91 -12.60
CA PRO A 45 17.83 -5.21 -11.94
C PRO A 45 17.58 -5.57 -10.48
N ALA A 46 18.44 -6.43 -9.92
CA ALA A 46 18.40 -6.71 -8.50
C ALA A 46 18.63 -5.41 -7.72
N LEU A 47 17.74 -5.11 -6.78
CA LEU A 47 17.92 -3.98 -5.88
C LEU A 47 19.18 -4.22 -5.03
N THR A 48 20.02 -3.18 -4.91
CA THR A 48 21.13 -3.17 -3.97
C THR A 48 20.60 -3.23 -2.54
N GLU A 49 21.41 -3.70 -1.59
CA GLU A 49 21.03 -3.74 -0.17
C GLU A 49 20.69 -2.34 0.37
N GLU A 50 21.41 -1.32 -0.08
CA GLU A 50 21.14 0.08 0.26
C GLU A 50 19.76 0.52 -0.23
N ARG A 51 19.40 0.22 -1.48
CA ARG A 51 18.08 0.55 -2.03
C ARG A 51 16.94 -0.20 -1.33
N ARG A 52 17.17 -1.47 -0.94
CA ARG A 52 16.20 -2.25 -0.15
C ARG A 52 15.96 -1.59 1.22
N LYS A 53 17.01 -1.15 1.91
CA LYS A 53 16.89 -0.43 3.19
C LYS A 53 16.14 0.89 3.07
N GLU A 54 16.32 1.63 1.97
CA GLU A 54 15.53 2.84 1.70
C GLU A 54 14.04 2.52 1.53
N LEU A 55 13.71 1.50 0.73
CA LEU A 55 12.31 1.09 0.54
C LEU A 55 11.66 0.62 1.84
N VAL A 56 12.40 -0.08 2.72
CA VAL A 56 11.89 -0.44 4.05
C VAL A 56 11.55 0.80 4.89
N LYS A 57 12.36 1.86 4.83
CA LYS A 57 12.06 3.12 5.54
C LYS A 57 10.78 3.77 4.99
N ASP A 58 10.61 3.78 3.68
CA ASP A 58 9.42 4.33 3.03
C ASP A 58 8.16 3.54 3.42
N VAL A 59 8.24 2.20 3.41
CA VAL A 59 7.15 1.32 3.84
C VAL A 59 6.78 1.59 5.30
N LYS A 60 7.75 1.70 6.20
CA LYS A 60 7.49 2.05 7.62
C LYS A 60 6.81 3.40 7.78
N LYS A 61 7.22 4.40 7.00
CA LYS A 61 6.57 5.73 6.99
C LYS A 61 5.11 5.65 6.54
N ILE A 62 4.82 4.87 5.50
CA ILE A 62 3.44 4.64 5.03
C ILE A 62 2.61 3.95 6.12
N GLY A 63 3.19 2.92 6.77
CA GLY A 63 2.58 2.21 7.88
C GLY A 63 2.18 3.09 9.05
N GLU A 64 3.10 3.94 9.50
CA GLU A 64 2.82 4.89 10.59
C GLU A 64 1.74 5.90 10.21
N ASN A 65 1.76 6.42 8.98
CA ASN A 65 0.69 7.30 8.49
C ASN A 65 -0.68 6.60 8.48
N ALA A 66 -0.74 5.32 8.08
CA ALA A 66 -1.97 4.54 8.10
C ALA A 66 -2.50 4.36 9.53
N LYS A 67 -1.63 4.04 10.49
CA LYS A 67 -2.03 3.94 11.92
C LYS A 67 -2.50 5.27 12.48
N VAL A 68 -1.88 6.38 12.10
CA VAL A 68 -2.34 7.73 12.49
C VAL A 68 -3.74 8.00 11.94
N ALA A 69 -4.00 7.67 10.67
CA ALA A 69 -5.33 7.82 10.07
C ALA A 69 -6.39 6.97 10.80
N ILE A 70 -6.09 5.71 11.11
CA ILE A 70 -6.98 4.83 11.90
C ILE A 70 -7.31 5.46 13.26
N ARG A 71 -6.30 5.99 13.98
CA ARG A 71 -6.52 6.63 15.28
C ARG A 71 -7.36 7.90 15.21
N ASN A 72 -7.25 8.66 14.12
CA ASN A 72 -8.09 9.83 13.88
C ASN A 72 -9.54 9.41 13.64
N VAL A 73 -9.79 8.42 12.77
CA VAL A 73 -11.14 7.89 12.53
C VAL A 73 -11.78 7.38 13.82
N ARG A 74 -11.02 6.68 14.68
CA ARG A 74 -11.50 6.26 16.00
C ARG A 74 -11.93 7.45 16.86
N ARG A 75 -11.13 8.52 16.88
CA ARG A 75 -11.45 9.74 17.65
C ARG A 75 -12.73 10.37 17.14
N ASP A 76 -12.84 10.55 15.83
CA ASP A 76 -14.00 11.17 15.19
C ASP A 76 -15.27 10.34 15.45
N SER A 77 -15.17 9.01 15.32
CA SER A 77 -16.27 8.09 15.63
C SER A 77 -16.70 8.20 17.10
N ASN A 78 -15.75 8.20 18.05
CA ASN A 78 -16.07 8.33 19.47
C ASN A 78 -16.68 9.68 19.82
N ASP A 79 -16.26 10.76 19.16
CA ASP A 79 -16.83 12.09 19.39
C ASP A 79 -18.24 12.20 18.79
N GLU A 80 -18.52 11.51 17.68
CA GLU A 80 -19.87 11.38 17.10
C GLU A 80 -20.80 10.56 18.01
N LEU A 81 -20.35 9.43 18.54
CA LEU A 81 -21.12 8.61 19.50
C LEU A 81 -21.50 9.40 20.75
N LYS A 82 -20.55 10.16 21.32
CA LYS A 82 -20.84 11.05 22.46
C LYS A 82 -21.85 12.14 22.11
N LYS A 83 -21.87 12.61 20.87
CA LYS A 83 -22.84 13.60 20.42
C LYS A 83 -24.23 12.98 20.31
N GLN A 84 -24.36 11.81 19.69
CA GLN A 84 -25.62 11.05 19.60
C GLN A 84 -26.20 10.75 20.99
N GLN A 85 -25.36 10.42 21.97
CA GLN A 85 -25.80 10.20 23.35
C GLN A 85 -26.37 11.48 23.98
N LYS A 86 -25.73 12.64 23.75
CA LYS A 86 -26.22 13.94 24.24
C LYS A 86 -27.51 14.38 23.56
N ASP A 87 -27.64 14.07 22.28
CA ASP A 87 -28.82 14.38 21.48
C ASP A 87 -30.00 13.43 21.81
N GLY A 88 -29.72 12.34 22.55
CA GLY A 88 -30.71 11.37 23.01
C GLY A 88 -31.00 10.25 22.00
N ASP A 89 -30.20 10.16 20.93
CA ASP A 89 -30.33 9.15 19.88
C ASP A 89 -29.89 7.76 20.34
N ILE A 90 -28.96 7.69 21.30
CA ILE A 90 -28.46 6.45 21.90
C ILE A 90 -28.40 6.54 23.42
N THR A 91 -28.49 5.41 24.11
CA THR A 91 -28.36 5.34 25.58
C THR A 91 -26.90 5.33 26.05
N GLU A 92 -26.68 5.47 27.36
CA GLU A 92 -25.35 5.33 27.96
C GLU A 92 -24.78 3.91 27.77
N ASP A 93 -25.64 2.89 27.83
CA ASP A 93 -25.25 1.49 27.61
C ASP A 93 -24.85 1.27 26.14
N ASP A 94 -25.58 1.88 25.19
CA ASP A 94 -25.24 1.84 23.76
C ASP A 94 -23.91 2.54 23.49
N LEU A 95 -23.69 3.75 24.04
CA LEU A 95 -22.44 4.49 23.93
C LEU A 95 -21.26 3.63 24.38
N ARG A 96 -21.40 2.95 25.52
CA ARG A 96 -20.34 2.09 26.06
C ARG A 96 -20.07 0.90 25.12
N SER A 97 -21.11 0.18 24.69
CA SER A 97 -20.96 -0.97 23.80
C SER A 97 -20.33 -0.57 22.46
N GLN A 98 -20.83 0.49 21.83
CA GLN A 98 -20.35 0.94 20.53
C GLN A 98 -18.92 1.49 20.61
N THR A 99 -18.54 2.15 21.71
CA THR A 99 -17.15 2.58 21.94
C THR A 99 -16.21 1.38 22.09
N GLU A 100 -16.63 0.31 22.78
CA GLU A 100 -15.87 -0.93 22.87
C GLU A 100 -15.68 -1.58 21.49
N ASP A 101 -16.71 -1.57 20.65
CA ASP A 101 -16.63 -2.14 19.30
C ASP A 101 -15.75 -1.30 18.36
N VAL A 102 -15.85 0.03 18.43
CA VAL A 102 -14.92 0.95 17.74
C VAL A 102 -13.47 0.69 18.16
N GLN A 103 -13.23 0.44 19.45
CA GLN A 103 -11.89 0.12 19.95
C GLN A 103 -11.39 -1.22 19.41
N LYS A 104 -12.21 -2.28 19.42
CA LYS A 104 -11.84 -3.60 18.84
C LYS A 104 -11.49 -3.47 17.35
N LEU A 105 -12.33 -2.80 16.56
CA LEU A 105 -12.08 -2.58 15.13
C LEU A 105 -10.78 -1.79 14.89
N THR A 106 -10.50 -0.82 15.75
CA THR A 106 -9.25 -0.04 15.69
C THR A 106 -8.04 -0.94 15.94
N ASP A 107 -8.08 -1.75 16.98
CA ASP A 107 -6.97 -2.64 17.36
C ASP A 107 -6.72 -3.71 16.29
N ASP A 108 -7.78 -4.31 15.77
CA ASP A 108 -7.70 -5.28 14.66
C ASP A 108 -7.10 -4.64 13.40
N SER A 109 -7.52 -3.42 13.05
CA SER A 109 -7.00 -2.70 11.89
C SER A 109 -5.52 -2.33 12.05
N ILE A 110 -5.10 -1.92 13.26
CA ILE A 110 -3.68 -1.64 13.54
C ILE A 110 -2.86 -2.93 13.41
N LYS A 111 -3.36 -4.05 13.94
CA LYS A 111 -2.69 -5.34 13.83
C LYS A 111 -2.52 -5.78 12.37
N GLN A 112 -3.55 -5.63 11.54
CA GLN A 112 -3.45 -5.91 10.10
C GLN A 112 -2.40 -5.05 9.41
N VAL A 113 -2.31 -3.76 9.77
CA VAL A 113 -1.25 -2.88 9.25
C VAL A 113 0.13 -3.39 9.66
N ASP A 114 0.32 -3.78 10.92
CA ASP A 114 1.60 -4.33 11.39
C ASP A 114 1.98 -5.62 10.66
N GLU A 115 1.03 -6.55 10.47
CA GLU A 115 1.25 -7.79 9.74
C GLU A 115 1.67 -7.54 8.28
N LEU A 116 1.01 -6.61 7.59
CA LEU A 116 1.34 -6.22 6.22
C LEU A 116 2.72 -5.54 6.11
N LEU A 117 3.09 -4.72 7.08
CA LEU A 117 4.40 -4.07 7.13
C LEU A 117 5.50 -5.11 7.32
N ASP A 118 5.32 -6.06 8.24
CA ASP A 118 6.28 -7.12 8.51
C ASP A 118 6.45 -8.05 7.31
N GLU A 119 5.35 -8.44 6.66
CA GLU A 119 5.39 -9.23 5.43
C GLU A 119 6.13 -8.48 4.33
N LYS A 120 5.84 -7.19 4.14
CA LYS A 120 6.46 -6.40 3.08
C LYS A 120 7.93 -6.11 3.35
N GLU A 121 8.33 -5.90 4.61
CA GLU A 121 9.74 -5.74 4.99
C GLU A 121 10.53 -7.02 4.71
N LYS A 122 9.97 -8.19 5.04
CA LYS A 122 10.59 -9.49 4.73
C LYS A 122 10.72 -9.71 3.22
N ASP A 123 9.67 -9.43 2.45
CA ASP A 123 9.67 -9.53 0.98
C ASP A 123 10.78 -8.64 0.37
N ILE A 124 10.85 -7.37 0.79
CA ILE A 124 11.88 -6.41 0.33
C ILE A 124 13.29 -6.86 0.71
N MET A 125 13.48 -7.57 1.82
CA MET A 125 14.81 -8.02 2.26
C MET A 125 15.18 -9.42 1.76
N SER A 126 14.21 -10.21 1.30
CA SER A 126 14.42 -11.55 0.74
C SER A 126 15.00 -11.49 -0.68
N VAL A 127 15.81 -12.50 -1.04
CA VAL A 127 16.45 -12.68 -2.36
C VAL A 127 15.97 -13.98 -2.97
#